data_AF-A0AAW1AXM1-F1
#
_entry.id   AF-A0AAW1AXM1-F1
#
_cell.length_a   1.000
_cell.length_b   1.000
_cell.length_c   1.000
_cell.angle_alpha   90.00
_cell.angle_beta   90.00
_cell.angle_gamma   90.00
#
_symmetry.space_group_name_H-M   'P 1'
#
loop_
_entity.id
_entity.type
_entity.pdbx_description
1 polymer ?
#
loop_
_entity_poly.entity_id
_entity_poly.type
_entity_poly.pdbx_seq_one_letter_code
_entity_poly.pdbx_strand_id
1 'polypeptide(L)'
;SPCQCPTQSPPCPLGNSLSLDGCGCCKVCSLQLGELCLLQEPCDHHKGLYCDFSKTQKDRGICLAPAHERSSCVLMGKTYLNGESFQPSCQLQCICMDGSIGCIPLCTDGARLPPFDCPFHH
;
A
#
# COMPACT_ATOMS: atom_id res chain seq x y z
N SER A 1 1.18 -22.42 -29.20
CA SER A 1 0.60 -23.77 -28.94
C SER A 1 -0.78 -23.59 -28.31
N PRO A 2 -1.74 -24.51 -28.52
CA PRO A 2 -3.02 -24.46 -27.81
C PRO A 2 -2.80 -24.76 -26.33
N CYS A 3 -3.54 -24.06 -25.46
CA CYS A 3 -3.45 -24.28 -24.03
C CYS A 3 -4.17 -25.55 -23.61
N GLN A 4 -3.59 -26.27 -22.67
CA GLN A 4 -4.14 -27.48 -22.10
C GLN A 4 -4.63 -27.19 -20.68
N CYS A 5 -5.78 -26.52 -20.58
CA CYS A 5 -6.36 -26.13 -19.31
C CYS A 5 -7.42 -27.14 -18.84
N PRO A 6 -7.59 -27.32 -17.51
CA PRO A 6 -8.73 -28.04 -16.98
C PRO A 6 -10.06 -27.40 -17.44
N THR A 7 -11.06 -28.23 -17.74
CA THR A 7 -12.38 -27.75 -18.19
C THR A 7 -13.10 -26.91 -17.14
N GLN A 8 -12.84 -27.18 -15.86
CA GLN A 8 -13.42 -26.46 -14.73
C GLN A 8 -12.31 -25.75 -13.96
N SER A 9 -12.59 -24.51 -13.53
CA SER A 9 -11.67 -23.77 -12.66
C SER A 9 -11.53 -24.44 -11.30
N PRO A 10 -10.32 -24.48 -10.72
CA PRO A 10 -10.12 -25.02 -9.38
C PRO A 10 -10.84 -24.16 -8.33
N PRO A 11 -11.40 -24.77 -7.26
CA PRO A 11 -11.83 -24.03 -6.09
C PRO A 11 -10.59 -23.55 -5.32
N CYS A 12 -10.47 -22.24 -5.12
CA CYS A 12 -9.33 -21.67 -4.42
C CYS A 12 -9.53 -21.68 -2.90
N PRO A 13 -8.43 -21.82 -2.12
CA PRO A 13 -8.48 -21.65 -0.67
C PRO A 13 -9.06 -20.29 -0.27
N LEU A 14 -9.57 -20.19 0.95
CA LEU A 14 -10.09 -18.93 1.48
C LEU A 14 -8.99 -17.86 1.49
N GLY A 15 -9.30 -16.72 0.87
CA GLY A 15 -8.37 -15.59 0.77
C GLY A 15 -7.54 -15.55 -0.52
N ASN A 16 -7.47 -16.67 -1.27
CA ASN A 16 -6.82 -16.74 -2.57
C ASN A 16 -7.80 -16.38 -3.69
N SER A 17 -7.35 -15.59 -4.66
CA SER A 17 -8.15 -15.28 -5.84
C SER A 17 -7.85 -16.24 -6.99
N LEU A 18 -8.77 -16.29 -7.96
CA LEU A 18 -8.58 -17.02 -9.21
C LEU A 18 -7.93 -16.08 -10.22
N SER A 19 -6.77 -16.47 -10.73
CA SER A 19 -5.95 -15.69 -11.67
C SER A 19 -5.57 -16.54 -12.89
N LEU A 20 -4.97 -15.93 -13.90
CA LEU A 20 -4.40 -16.67 -15.03
C LEU A 20 -2.95 -17.05 -14.71
N ASP A 21 -2.51 -18.23 -15.16
CA ASP A 21 -1.11 -18.66 -15.10
C ASP A 21 -0.17 -17.66 -15.82
N GLY A 22 1.15 -17.82 -15.67
CA GLY A 22 2.12 -16.93 -16.33
C GLY A 22 2.12 -16.97 -17.86
N CYS A 23 1.41 -17.94 -18.46
CA CYS A 23 1.16 -18.00 -19.90
C CYS A 23 -0.08 -17.19 -20.32
N GLY A 24 -0.89 -16.72 -19.35
CA GLY A 24 -2.11 -15.96 -19.57
C GLY A 24 -3.27 -16.83 -20.07
N CYS A 25 -3.29 -18.12 -19.76
CA CYS A 25 -4.21 -19.05 -20.40
C CYS A 25 -5.07 -19.87 -19.43
N CYS A 26 -4.46 -20.53 -18.45
CA CYS A 26 -5.20 -21.41 -17.55
C CYS A 26 -5.54 -20.69 -16.25
N LYS A 27 -6.76 -20.92 -15.73
CA LYS A 27 -7.17 -20.39 -14.44
C LYS A 27 -6.52 -21.19 -13.32
N VAL A 28 -5.78 -20.51 -12.45
CA VAL A 28 -5.06 -21.06 -11.31
C VAL A 28 -5.30 -20.22 -10.07
N CYS A 29 -5.09 -20.80 -8.89
CA CYS A 29 -5.21 -20.05 -7.66
C CYS A 29 -3.96 -19.20 -7.44
N SER A 30 -4.17 -17.92 -7.17
CA SER A 30 -3.09 -16.97 -6.97
C SER A 30 -2.46 -17.13 -5.58
N LEU A 31 -1.13 -17.04 -5.53
CA LEU A 31 -0.36 -17.10 -4.30
C LEU A 31 -0.36 -15.75 -3.55
N GLN A 32 -0.29 -15.80 -2.23
CA GLN A 32 -0.38 -14.69 -1.30
C GLN A 32 1.01 -14.22 -0.83
N LEU A 33 1.04 -13.11 -0.09
CA LEU A 33 2.27 -12.47 0.38
C LEU A 33 3.13 -13.46 1.20
N GLY A 34 4.41 -13.59 0.81
CA GLY A 34 5.38 -14.47 1.45
C GLY A 34 5.37 -15.91 0.95
N GLU A 35 4.42 -16.32 0.10
CA GLU A 35 4.40 -17.66 -0.49
C GLU A 35 5.46 -17.80 -1.59
N LEU A 36 5.90 -19.04 -1.83
CA LEU A 36 6.86 -19.37 -2.89
C LEU A 36 6.14 -19.46 -4.23
N CYS A 37 6.53 -18.61 -5.18
CA CYS A 37 5.92 -18.55 -6.50
C CYS A 37 6.80 -19.15 -7.60
N LEU A 38 6.15 -19.55 -8.69
CA LEU A 38 6.74 -20.04 -9.93
C LEU A 38 6.13 -19.27 -11.11
N LEU A 39 6.69 -19.42 -12.32
CA LEU A 39 6.09 -18.82 -13.51
C LEU A 39 4.64 -19.31 -13.76
N GLN A 40 4.35 -20.57 -13.44
CA GLN A 40 3.01 -21.17 -13.60
C GLN A 40 2.11 -21.01 -12.37
N GLU A 41 2.68 -20.56 -11.25
CA GLU A 41 2.00 -20.35 -9.97
C GLU A 41 2.16 -18.87 -9.58
N PRO A 42 1.34 -17.98 -10.18
CA PRO A 42 1.50 -16.55 -10.04
C PRO A 42 1.00 -16.03 -8.69
N CYS A 43 1.57 -14.90 -8.27
CA CYS A 43 1.09 -14.15 -7.11
C CYS A 43 -0.24 -13.42 -7.39
N ASP A 44 -0.95 -13.06 -6.33
CA ASP A 44 -2.22 -12.36 -6.39
C ASP A 44 -2.04 -10.89 -6.81
N HIS A 45 -2.06 -10.67 -8.12
CA HIS A 45 -1.98 -9.36 -8.73
C HIS A 45 -3.20 -8.47 -8.40
N HIS A 46 -4.36 -9.04 -8.05
CA HIS A 46 -5.50 -8.24 -7.56
C HIS A 46 -5.19 -7.60 -6.19
N LYS A 47 -4.28 -8.20 -5.42
CA LYS A 47 -3.71 -7.63 -4.19
C LYS A 47 -2.39 -6.88 -4.42
N GLY A 48 -2.06 -6.63 -5.69
CA GLY A 48 -0.85 -5.93 -6.09
C GLY A 48 0.44 -6.76 -5.96
N LEU A 49 0.37 -8.05 -5.60
CA LEU A 49 1.57 -8.85 -5.36
C LEU A 49 2.28 -9.22 -6.67
N TYR A 50 3.62 -9.29 -6.62
CA TYR A 50 4.46 -9.75 -7.73
C TYR A 50 5.45 -10.82 -7.24
N CYS A 51 5.89 -11.68 -8.16
CA CYS A 51 6.86 -12.73 -7.86
C CYS A 51 8.29 -12.18 -7.98
N ASP A 52 9.02 -12.09 -6.86
CA ASP A 52 10.41 -11.66 -6.83
C ASP A 52 11.37 -12.86 -6.87
N PHE A 53 12.08 -13.00 -7.99
CA PHE A 53 13.11 -14.03 -8.20
C PHE A 53 14.51 -13.56 -7.78
N SER A 54 14.70 -12.31 -7.34
CA SER A 54 16.02 -11.75 -7.04
C SER A 54 16.67 -12.34 -5.78
N LYS A 55 15.86 -12.88 -4.86
CA LYS A 55 16.31 -13.45 -3.58
C LYS A 55 16.61 -14.95 -3.64
N THR A 56 16.41 -15.59 -4.78
CA THR A 56 16.45 -17.05 -4.94
C THR A 56 17.33 -17.42 -6.14
N GLN A 57 18.21 -18.42 -5.97
CA GLN A 57 19.11 -18.88 -7.05
C GLN A 57 18.47 -19.91 -7.99
N LYS A 58 17.14 -19.94 -8.09
CA LYS A 58 16.37 -21.01 -8.77
C LYS A 58 15.12 -20.42 -9.43
N ASP A 59 14.43 -21.20 -10.27
CA ASP A 59 13.15 -20.87 -10.94
C ASP A 59 11.95 -20.62 -9.99
N ARG A 60 12.19 -20.31 -8.72
CA ARG A 60 11.16 -20.01 -7.72
C ARG A 60 11.42 -18.64 -7.15
N GLY A 61 10.40 -17.80 -7.02
CA GLY A 61 10.48 -16.51 -6.34
C GLY A 61 9.70 -16.52 -5.01
N ILE A 62 9.59 -15.36 -4.40
CA ILE A 62 8.68 -15.12 -3.26
C ILE A 62 7.66 -14.05 -3.69
N CYS A 63 6.40 -14.25 -3.34
CA CYS A 63 5.37 -13.25 -3.56
C CYS A 63 5.58 -12.07 -2.61
N LEU A 64 5.91 -10.91 -3.19
CA LEU A 64 6.10 -9.68 -2.46
C LEU A 64 5.01 -8.69 -2.85
N ALA A 65 4.59 -7.89 -1.86
CA ALA A 65 3.95 -6.63 -2.19
C ALA A 65 5.01 -5.72 -2.81
N PRO A 66 4.65 -4.86 -3.77
CA PRO A 66 5.44 -3.70 -4.14
C PRO A 66 5.82 -3.07 -2.82
N ALA A 67 7.12 -2.92 -2.59
CA ALA A 67 7.55 -2.02 -1.53
C ALA A 67 7.00 -0.67 -1.99
N HIS A 68 5.80 -0.27 -1.52
CA HIS A 68 5.08 0.96 -1.91
C HIS A 68 6.14 1.99 -2.20
N GLU A 69 6.41 2.25 -3.47
CA GLU A 69 7.71 2.66 -4.04
C GLU A 69 8.36 3.77 -3.24
N ARG A 70 8.91 3.40 -2.07
CA ARG A 70 9.01 4.24 -0.88
C ARG A 70 8.21 5.54 -1.02
N SER A 71 6.89 5.47 -1.27
CA SER A 71 6.14 6.60 -1.84
C SER A 71 6.28 7.75 -0.87
N SER A 72 7.21 8.65 -1.17
CA SER A 72 7.73 9.57 -0.18
C SER A 72 7.26 10.95 -0.56
N CYS A 73 6.84 11.66 0.45
CA CYS A 73 6.38 13.01 0.27
C CYS A 73 7.58 13.93 0.52
N VAL A 74 7.76 14.92 -0.36
CA VAL A 74 8.76 15.97 -0.13
C VAL A 74 8.02 17.25 0.23
N LEU A 75 8.26 17.76 1.44
CA LEU A 75 7.75 19.05 1.89
C LEU A 75 8.88 19.88 2.46
N MET A 76 9.09 21.07 1.91
CA MET A 76 10.14 21.99 2.35
C MET A 76 11.54 21.32 2.39
N GLY A 77 11.83 20.46 1.40
CA GLY A 77 13.10 19.74 1.29
C GLY A 77 13.27 18.56 2.25
N LYS A 78 12.28 18.26 3.11
CA LYS A 78 12.27 17.06 3.96
C LYS A 78 11.51 15.93 3.27
N THR A 79 12.05 14.73 3.37
CA THR A 79 11.44 13.50 2.83
C THR A 79 10.73 12.76 3.94
N TYR A 80 9.46 12.45 3.74
CA TYR A 80 8.60 11.71 4.67
C TYR A 80 8.22 10.38 4.04
N LEU A 81 8.30 9.29 4.80
CA LEU A 81 7.94 7.96 4.32
C LEU A 81 6.42 7.79 4.24
N ASN A 82 5.97 6.85 3.40
CA ASN A 82 4.55 6.49 3.35
C ASN A 82 4.03 6.09 4.75
N GLY A 83 2.92 6.67 5.18
CA GLY A 83 2.34 6.52 6.53
C GLY A 83 2.97 7.42 7.60
N GLU A 84 4.05 8.14 7.31
CA GLU A 84 4.69 9.03 8.27
C GLU A 84 3.81 10.24 8.57
N SER A 85 3.57 10.46 9.86
CA SER A 85 2.84 11.62 10.37
C SER A 85 3.82 12.68 10.88
N PHE A 86 3.58 13.93 10.54
CA PHE A 86 4.47 15.03 10.90
C PHE A 86 3.69 16.33 11.11
N GLN A 87 4.27 17.24 11.89
CA GLN A 87 3.66 18.52 12.25
C GLN A 87 4.50 19.67 11.68
N PRO A 88 4.17 20.19 10.48
CA PRO A 88 4.97 21.26 9.86
C PRO A 88 4.84 22.61 10.58
N SER A 89 3.81 22.79 11.41
CA SER A 89 3.61 23.95 12.28
C SER A 89 2.79 23.57 13.52
N CYS A 90 2.73 24.42 14.54
CA CYS A 90 1.90 24.16 15.73
C CYS A 90 0.40 24.00 15.43
N GLN A 91 -0.07 24.40 14.23
CA GLN A 91 -1.48 24.43 13.85
C GLN A 91 -1.90 23.28 12.92
N LEU A 92 -0.98 22.48 12.39
CA LEU A 92 -1.28 21.47 11.37
C LEU A 92 -0.69 20.11 11.72
N GLN A 93 -1.49 19.05 11.62
CA GLN A 93 -1.02 17.68 11.62
C GLN A 93 -1.15 17.12 10.20
N CYS A 94 -0.07 16.61 9.64
CA CYS A 94 -0.04 16.04 8.30
C CYS A 94 0.35 14.57 8.32
N ILE A 95 -0.02 13.87 7.25
CA ILE A 95 0.38 12.49 6.97
C ILE A 95 0.78 12.35 5.50
N CYS A 96 1.87 11.64 5.24
CA CYS A 96 2.24 11.22 3.89
C CYS A 96 1.51 9.93 3.54
N MET A 97 0.75 9.91 2.45
CA MET A 97 0.07 8.71 1.95
C MET A 97 0.27 8.61 0.44
N ASP A 98 0.98 7.57 0.02
CA ASP A 98 1.26 7.21 -1.36
C ASP A 98 1.76 8.38 -2.23
N GLY A 99 2.67 9.19 -1.67
CA GLY A 99 3.28 10.35 -2.34
C GLY A 99 2.46 11.65 -2.25
N SER A 100 1.28 11.61 -1.63
CA SER A 100 0.43 12.78 -1.38
C SER A 100 0.45 13.18 0.10
N ILE A 101 0.39 14.48 0.39
CA ILE A 101 0.32 15.01 1.76
C ILE A 101 -1.10 15.44 2.07
N GLY A 102 -1.70 14.84 3.10
CA GLY A 102 -2.95 15.31 3.70
C GLY A 102 -2.67 16.00 5.03
N CYS A 103 -3.31 17.15 5.29
CA CYS A 103 -3.17 17.89 6.55
C CYS A 103 -4.52 18.22 7.16
N ILE A 104 -4.61 18.17 8.48
CA ILE A 104 -5.76 18.60 9.28
C ILE A 104 -5.34 19.73 10.22
N PRO A 105 -6.19 20.76 10.44
CA PRO A 105 -5.93 21.78 11.44
C PRO A 105 -6.05 21.16 12.85
N LEU A 106 -5.03 21.41 13.67
CA LEU A 106 -5.01 21.05 15.10
C LEU A 106 -5.73 22.08 15.97
N CYS A 107 -5.92 23.30 15.45
CA CYS A 107 -6.74 24.31 16.08
C CYS A 107 -8.18 24.19 15.56
N THR A 108 -9.15 24.09 16.46
CA THR A 108 -10.52 24.49 16.16
C THR A 108 -10.51 25.99 15.96
N ASP A 109 -10.70 26.43 14.72
CA ASP A 109 -10.96 27.84 14.44
C ASP A 109 -12.19 28.24 15.27
N GLY A 110 -11.99 29.04 16.34
CA GLY A 110 -13.10 29.41 17.23
C GLY A 110 -12.84 29.53 18.73
N ALA A 111 -11.60 29.46 19.24
CA ALA A 111 -11.33 30.03 20.56
C ALA A 111 -11.40 31.57 20.44
N ARG A 112 -12.61 32.12 20.57
CA ARG A 112 -12.86 33.56 20.71
C ARG A 112 -11.83 34.11 21.70
N LEU A 113 -11.00 35.06 21.26
CA LEU A 113 -10.32 35.97 22.17
C LEU A 113 -11.39 36.55 23.13
N PRO A 114 -11.15 36.57 24.45
CA PRO A 114 -12.08 37.22 25.35
C PRO A 114 -12.27 38.68 24.89
N PRO A 115 -13.51 39.22 24.93
CA PRO A 115 -13.74 40.61 24.56
C PRO A 115 -12.84 41.54 25.39
N PHE A 116 -12.40 42.64 24.77
CA PHE A 116 -11.42 43.61 25.30
C PHE A 116 -11.82 44.28 26.64
N ASP A 117 -13.00 44.01 27.19
CA ASP A 117 -13.51 44.59 28.44
C ASP A 117 -13.56 43.58 29.59
N CYS A 118 -12.39 43.07 29.99
CA CYS A 118 -12.23 42.50 31.33
C CYS A 118 -11.51 43.53 32.21
N PRO A 119 -12.19 44.16 33.18
CA PRO A 119 -11.52 45.03 34.14
C PRO A 119 -10.63 44.19 35.04
N PHE A 120 -9.33 44.47 35.03
CA PHE A 120 -8.39 43.98 36.03
C PHE A 120 -8.76 44.61 37.38
N HIS A 121 -9.41 43.83 38.24
CA HIS A 121 -9.51 44.17 39.66
C HIS A 121 -8.18 43.85 40.34
N HIS A 122 -7.61 44.88 40.97
CA HIS A 122 -6.44 44.81 41.87
C HIS A 122 -6.77 44.04 43.14
#